data_AF-B4QRE3-F1
#
_entry.id   AF-B4QRE3-F1
#
_cell.length_a   1.000
_cell.length_b   1.000
_cell.length_c   1.000
_cell.angle_alpha   90.00
_cell.angle_beta   90.00
_cell.angle_gamma   90.00
#
_symmetry.space_group_name_H-M   'P 1'
#
loop_
_entity.id
_entity.type
_entity.pdbx_description
1 polymer ?
#
loop_
_entity_poly.entity_id
_entity_poly.type
_entity_poly.pdbx_seq_one_letter_code
_entity_poly.pdbx_strand_id
1 'polypeptide(L)'
;MTIKNSTCFRHIWVSTDDKRIAIEAQKYGATIHRRPEKFARDDTPSLHAISEFLDVHRSIQDFALFQCTSVFLKTKYIQEAVRKFESHDCVFAAKRSHYLRWKMVDGELMPAEFDLSARPRRQDWQGDIVETGMFYFSRRKLVDNGLLQNNRCSVVEIDAKDSLEIDSSHDLTLAKYILSSETKTEL
;
A
#
# COMPACT_ATOMS: atom_id res chain seq x y z
N MET A 1 -3.14 11.33 10.63
CA MET A 1 -2.29 11.52 11.84
C MET A 1 -1.13 10.53 11.91
N THR A 2 -1.34 9.23 11.65
CA THR A 2 -0.29 8.19 11.75
C THR A 2 1.01 8.50 11.01
N ILE A 3 0.95 8.93 9.75
CA ILE A 3 2.15 9.27 8.95
C ILE A 3 2.94 10.40 9.63
N LYS A 4 2.26 11.43 10.12
CA LYS A 4 2.88 12.55 10.87
C LYS A 4 3.52 12.06 12.18
N ASN A 5 2.82 11.20 12.92
CA ASN A 5 3.30 10.66 14.19
C ASN A 5 4.47 9.68 14.03
N SER A 6 4.70 9.13 12.84
CA SER A 6 5.87 8.28 12.59
C SER A 6 7.19 9.03 12.64
N THR A 7 7.16 10.37 12.48
CA THR A 7 8.32 11.28 12.37
C THR A 7 9.33 10.92 11.27
N CYS A 8 9.00 9.99 10.37
CA CYS A 8 9.89 9.51 9.32
C CYS A 8 9.93 10.40 8.07
N PHE A 9 8.98 11.32 7.89
CA PHE A 9 8.83 12.11 6.67
C PHE A 9 9.02 13.59 6.92
N ARG A 10 9.91 14.21 6.14
CA ARG A 10 10.13 15.66 6.15
C ARG A 10 8.94 16.43 5.56
N HIS A 11 8.32 15.88 4.52
CA HIS A 11 7.19 16.49 3.83
C HIS A 11 6.09 15.44 3.64
N ILE A 12 4.84 15.84 3.88
CA ILE A 12 3.65 15.00 3.69
C ILE A 12 2.75 15.72 2.71
N TRP A 13 2.48 15.09 1.58
CA TRP A 13 1.66 15.64 0.51
C TRP A 13 0.36 14.86 0.35
N VAL A 14 -0.69 15.56 -0.07
CA VAL A 14 -1.90 14.94 -0.64
C VAL A 14 -2.06 15.46 -2.06
N SER A 15 -1.99 14.53 -3.01
CA SER A 15 -2.21 14.78 -4.44
C SER A 15 -3.69 14.60 -4.75
N THR A 16 -4.38 15.68 -5.13
CA THR A 16 -5.83 15.63 -5.40
C THR A 16 -6.30 16.73 -6.34
N ASP A 17 -7.32 16.41 -7.12
CA ASP A 17 -8.09 17.30 -7.99
C ASP A 17 -9.35 17.84 -7.28
N ASP A 18 -9.88 17.15 -6.27
CA ASP A 18 -11.06 17.56 -5.52
C ASP A 18 -10.73 18.62 -4.45
N LYS A 19 -11.50 19.71 -4.40
CA LYS A 19 -11.32 20.79 -3.41
C LYS A 19 -11.65 20.35 -1.99
N ARG A 20 -12.63 19.47 -1.79
CA ARG A 20 -13.06 18.95 -0.48
C ARG A 20 -11.96 18.09 0.14
N ILE A 21 -11.31 17.24 -0.67
CA ILE A 21 -10.15 16.44 -0.23
C ILE A 21 -8.99 17.36 0.16
N ALA A 22 -8.71 18.40 -0.64
CA ALA A 22 -7.66 19.36 -0.32
C ALA A 22 -7.92 20.08 1.03
N ILE A 23 -9.15 20.56 1.24
CA ILE A 23 -9.56 21.22 2.50
C ILE A 23 -9.39 20.26 3.67
N GLU A 24 -9.84 19.00 3.54
CA GLU A 24 -9.73 18.02 4.62
C GLU A 24 -8.27 17.69 4.95
N ALA A 25 -7.44 17.45 3.93
CA ALA A 25 -6.02 17.17 4.11
C ALA A 25 -5.25 18.32 4.78
N GLN A 26 -5.59 19.57 4.46
CA GLN A 26 -4.99 20.75 5.10
C GLN A 26 -5.28 20.82 6.60
N LYS A 27 -6.47 20.41 7.06
CA LYS A 27 -6.80 20.36 8.50
C LYS A 27 -5.82 19.47 9.29
N TYR A 28 -5.25 18.46 8.65
CA TYR A 28 -4.26 17.56 9.25
C TYR A 28 -2.80 17.96 8.95
N GLY A 29 -2.57 19.10 8.31
CA GLY A 29 -1.25 19.67 8.05
C GLY A 29 -0.51 19.08 6.86
N ALA A 30 -1.19 18.38 5.95
CA ALA A 30 -0.59 17.94 4.70
C ALA A 30 -0.49 19.09 3.69
N THR A 31 0.59 19.12 2.91
CA THR A 31 0.73 20.05 1.79
C THR A 31 -0.06 19.53 0.58
N ILE A 32 -0.73 20.42 -0.14
CA ILE A 32 -1.58 20.02 -1.26
C ILE A 32 -0.81 20.13 -2.57
N HIS A 33 -0.82 19.04 -3.33
CA HIS A 33 -0.50 19.06 -4.75
C HIS A 33 -1.80 18.99 -5.54
N ARG A 34 -2.08 20.05 -6.33
CA ARG A 34 -3.28 20.10 -7.17
C ARG A 34 -3.03 19.28 -8.42
N ARG A 35 -3.43 18.01 -8.38
CA ARG A 35 -3.27 17.06 -9.48
C ARG A 35 -4.17 17.47 -10.65
N PRO A 36 -3.67 17.48 -11.90
CA PRO A 36 -4.51 17.67 -13.07
C PRO A 36 -5.52 16.53 -13.23
N GLU A 37 -6.75 16.85 -13.64
CA GLU A 37 -7.87 15.90 -13.79
C GLU A 37 -7.52 14.68 -14.65
N LYS A 38 -6.72 14.87 -15.71
CA LYS A 38 -6.26 13.77 -16.58
C LYS A 38 -5.46 12.67 -15.85
N PHE A 39 -4.93 12.96 -14.66
CA PHE A 39 -4.21 12.00 -13.80
C PHE A 39 -5.07 11.51 -12.62
N ALA A 40 -6.37 11.80 -12.62
CA ALA A 40 -7.34 11.45 -11.57
C ALA A 40 -8.48 10.56 -12.07
N ARG A 41 -8.40 10.07 -13.32
CA ARG A 41 -9.44 9.22 -13.91
C ARG A 41 -9.35 7.80 -13.37
N ASP A 42 -10.48 7.08 -13.41
CA ASP A 42 -10.58 5.68 -12.95
C ASP A 42 -9.59 4.73 -13.66
N ASP A 43 -9.23 5.05 -14.90
CA ASP A 43 -8.29 4.28 -15.72
C ASP A 43 -6.82 4.69 -15.56
N THR A 44 -6.54 5.73 -14.75
CA THR A 44 -5.18 6.25 -14.60
C THR A 44 -4.40 5.39 -13.61
N PRO A 45 -3.29 4.76 -14.03
CA PRO A 45 -2.42 4.03 -13.11
C PRO A 45 -1.81 4.95 -12.06
N SER A 46 -1.67 4.47 -10.82
CA SER A 46 -1.01 5.20 -9.73
C SER A 46 0.37 5.73 -10.14
N LEU A 47 1.12 4.96 -10.94
CA LEU A 47 2.44 5.35 -11.46
C LEU A 47 2.40 6.66 -12.27
N HIS A 48 1.35 6.89 -13.08
CA HIS A 48 1.24 8.11 -13.87
C HIS A 48 1.01 9.33 -12.97
N ALA A 49 0.17 9.21 -11.94
CA ALA A 49 -0.05 10.28 -10.96
C ALA A 49 1.22 10.56 -10.13
N ILE A 50 1.99 9.53 -9.80
CA ILE A 50 3.30 9.69 -9.12
C ILE A 50 4.30 10.38 -10.04
N SER A 51 4.41 9.95 -11.30
CA SER A 51 5.30 10.57 -12.29
C SER A 51 5.00 12.06 -12.44
N GLU A 52 3.72 12.43 -12.59
CA GLU A 52 3.32 13.84 -12.68
C GLU A 52 3.73 14.63 -11.44
N PHE A 53 3.47 14.09 -10.24
CA PHE A 53 3.88 14.73 -9.00
C PHE A 53 5.41 14.93 -8.97
N LEU A 54 6.17 13.91 -9.34
CA LEU A 54 7.63 13.96 -9.34
C LEU A 54 8.19 14.92 -10.40
N ASP A 55 7.52 15.11 -11.53
CA ASP A 55 7.93 16.08 -12.57
C ASP A 55 7.81 17.52 -12.09
N VAL A 56 6.79 17.81 -11.29
CA VAL A 56 6.59 19.12 -10.64
C VAL A 56 7.57 19.30 -9.47
N HIS A 57 7.79 18.26 -8.66
CA HIS A 57 8.60 18.31 -7.44
C HIS A 57 9.97 17.65 -7.62
N ARG A 58 10.79 18.22 -8.52
CA ARG A 58 12.08 17.63 -8.97
C ARG A 58 13.11 17.34 -7.87
N SER A 59 13.02 18.02 -6.73
CA SER A 59 13.93 17.80 -5.60
C SER A 59 13.64 16.50 -4.82
N ILE A 60 12.46 15.91 -4.98
CA ILE A 60 12.08 14.67 -4.30
C ILE A 60 12.73 13.48 -5.00
N GLN A 61 13.59 12.76 -4.28
CA GLN A 61 14.30 11.57 -4.79
C GLN A 61 13.73 10.26 -4.21
N ASP A 62 13.31 10.29 -2.95
CA ASP A 62 12.72 9.18 -2.25
C ASP A 62 11.31 9.55 -1.81
N PHE A 63 10.36 8.63 -1.95
CA PHE A 63 8.97 8.87 -1.58
C PHE A 63 8.31 7.59 -1.05
N ALA A 64 7.19 7.78 -0.37
CA ALA A 64 6.28 6.71 -0.02
C ALA A 64 4.86 7.10 -0.47
N LEU A 65 4.26 6.27 -1.31
CA LEU A 65 2.83 6.32 -1.59
C LEU A 65 2.09 5.62 -0.46
N PHE A 66 1.11 6.27 0.14
CA PHE A 66 0.17 5.68 1.08
C PHE A 66 -1.23 5.68 0.47
N GLN A 67 -1.89 4.53 0.42
CA GLN A 67 -3.27 4.47 -0.06
C GLN A 67 -4.24 4.65 1.11
N CYS A 68 -5.18 5.59 0.95
CA CYS A 68 -6.15 5.93 1.98
C CYS A 68 -7.19 4.83 2.27
N THR A 69 -7.25 3.79 1.43
CA THR A 69 -8.12 2.62 1.60
C THR A 69 -7.64 1.68 2.69
N SER A 70 -6.36 1.73 3.09
CA SER A 70 -5.80 0.94 4.18
C SER A 70 -5.84 1.69 5.51
N VAL A 71 -7.01 1.70 6.16
CA VAL A 71 -7.29 2.56 7.32
C VAL A 71 -6.62 2.13 8.63
N PHE A 72 -6.11 0.90 8.71
CA PHE A 72 -5.42 0.35 9.90
C PHE A 72 -3.90 0.56 9.89
N LEU A 73 -3.40 1.52 9.11
CA LEU A 73 -1.99 1.89 9.10
C LEU A 73 -1.49 2.25 10.51
N LYS A 74 -0.35 1.66 10.90
CA LYS A 74 0.32 1.90 12.20
C LYS A 74 1.73 2.42 12.00
N THR A 75 2.21 3.23 12.94
CA THR A 75 3.57 3.81 12.91
C THR A 75 4.66 2.74 12.84
N LYS A 76 4.48 1.60 13.52
CA LYS A 76 5.43 0.48 13.49
C LYS A 76 5.72 -0.02 12.07
N TYR A 77 4.71 -0.08 11.20
CA TYR A 77 4.88 -0.55 9.82
C TYR A 77 5.65 0.47 8.98
N ILE A 78 5.39 1.76 9.19
CA ILE A 78 6.13 2.85 8.54
C ILE A 78 7.61 2.81 8.94
N GLN A 79 7.89 2.69 10.24
CA GLN A 79 9.26 2.67 10.77
C GLN A 79 10.03 1.43 10.29
N GLU A 80 9.36 0.28 10.19
CA GLU A 80 9.96 -0.91 9.57
C GLU A 80 10.26 -0.70 8.09
N ALA A 81 9.33 -0.12 7.34
CA ALA A 81 9.52 0.16 5.92
C ALA A 81 10.71 1.08 5.67
N VAL A 82 10.84 2.15 6.47
CA VAL A 82 11.97 3.10 6.40
C VAL A 82 13.29 2.38 6.65
N ARG A 83 13.40 1.56 7.71
CA ARG A 83 14.63 0.80 7.99
C ARG A 83 15.00 -0.13 6.84
N LYS A 84 14.03 -0.83 6.25
CA LYS A 84 14.26 -1.70 5.09
C LYS A 84 14.67 -0.90 3.85
N PHE A 85 14.10 0.28 3.67
CA PHE A 85 14.34 1.14 2.51
C PHE A 85 15.75 1.74 2.49
N GLU A 86 16.48 1.76 3.62
CA GLU A 86 17.90 2.15 3.67
C GLU A 86 18.79 1.28 2.77
N SER A 87 18.45 -0.01 2.60
CA SER A 87 19.26 -0.98 1.83
C SER A 87 18.58 -1.56 0.59
N HIS A 88 17.28 -1.31 0.40
CA HIS A 88 16.48 -1.84 -0.72
C HIS A 88 16.07 -0.73 -1.69
N ASP A 89 15.80 -1.06 -2.96
CA ASP A 89 15.34 -0.10 -3.97
C ASP A 89 13.90 0.38 -3.77
N CYS A 90 13.11 -0.46 -3.13
CA CYS A 90 11.69 -0.24 -2.88
C CYS A 90 11.27 -1.08 -1.67
N VAL A 91 10.24 -0.64 -0.97
CA VAL A 91 9.61 -1.43 0.11
C VAL A 91 8.11 -1.28 0.03
N PHE A 92 7.35 -2.37 0.08
CA PHE A 92 5.89 -2.28 0.03
C PHE A 92 5.24 -3.16 1.10
N ALA A 93 3.99 -2.84 1.41
CA ALA A 93 3.18 -3.56 2.37
C ALA A 93 2.62 -4.84 1.73
N ALA A 94 2.78 -5.97 2.42
CA ALA A 94 2.27 -7.25 1.97
C ALA A 94 1.76 -8.09 3.16
N LYS A 95 0.99 -9.14 2.90
CA LYS A 95 0.55 -10.13 3.87
C LYS A 95 0.88 -11.53 3.39
N ARG A 96 0.96 -12.45 4.34
CA ARG A 96 1.16 -13.87 4.06
C ARG A 96 -0.16 -14.56 3.79
N SER A 97 -0.32 -15.06 2.56
CA SER A 97 -1.47 -15.87 2.15
C SER A 97 -1.08 -17.35 2.11
N HIS A 98 -2.00 -18.22 2.52
CA HIS A 98 -1.81 -19.67 2.41
C HIS A 98 -2.86 -20.29 1.49
N TYR A 99 -3.46 -19.48 0.61
CA TYR A 99 -4.39 -19.97 -0.39
C TYR A 99 -3.66 -20.77 -1.46
N LEU A 100 -4.25 -21.89 -1.83
CA LEU A 100 -3.74 -22.71 -2.91
C LEU A 100 -4.32 -22.20 -4.22
N ARG A 101 -3.46 -21.55 -5.01
CA ARG A 101 -3.83 -20.90 -6.27
C ARG A 101 -3.92 -21.94 -7.39
N TRP A 102 -4.95 -21.82 -8.22
CA TRP A 102 -5.13 -22.58 -9.44
C TRP A 102 -5.11 -21.64 -10.64
N LYS A 103 -4.71 -22.13 -11.81
CA LYS A 103 -4.63 -21.36 -13.05
C LYS A 103 -5.24 -22.16 -14.21
N MET A 104 -5.85 -21.47 -15.16
CA MET A 104 -6.25 -22.06 -16.43
C MET A 104 -5.07 -22.07 -17.39
N VAL A 105 -4.71 -23.22 -17.95
CA VAL A 105 -3.69 -23.39 -19.00
C VAL A 105 -4.33 -24.20 -20.11
N ASP A 106 -4.42 -23.63 -21.31
CA ASP A 106 -5.01 -24.29 -22.49
C ASP A 106 -6.41 -24.90 -22.27
N GLY A 107 -7.23 -24.26 -21.44
CA GLY A 107 -8.59 -24.71 -21.12
C GLY A 107 -8.68 -25.72 -19.97
N GLU A 108 -7.55 -26.12 -19.37
CA GLU A 108 -7.50 -27.03 -18.23
C GLU A 108 -7.15 -26.30 -16.93
N LEU A 109 -7.73 -26.73 -15.81
CA LEU A 109 -7.46 -26.19 -14.49
C LEU A 109 -6.26 -26.90 -13.85
N MET A 110 -5.18 -26.18 -13.60
CA MET A 110 -3.93 -26.72 -13.06
C MET A 110 -3.54 -26.04 -11.73
N PRO A 111 -2.85 -26.73 -10.82
CA PRO A 111 -2.26 -26.07 -9.65
C PRO A 111 -1.24 -25.02 -10.11
N ALA A 112 -1.22 -23.85 -9.48
CA ALA A 112 -0.25 -22.81 -9.82
C ALA A 112 1.15 -23.19 -9.34
N GLU A 113 1.31 -23.47 -8.05
CA GLU A 113 2.60 -23.69 -7.38
C GLU A 113 2.51 -24.71 -6.22
N PHE A 114 1.65 -25.73 -6.34
CA PHE A 114 1.56 -26.81 -5.35
C PHE A 114 1.38 -28.19 -6.00
N ASP A 115 1.80 -29.24 -5.30
CA ASP A 115 1.68 -30.63 -5.74
C ASP A 115 0.30 -31.20 -5.38
N LEU A 116 -0.39 -31.80 -6.36
CA LEU A 116 -1.69 -32.46 -6.15
C LEU A 116 -1.57 -33.76 -5.36
N SER A 117 -0.47 -34.50 -5.56
CA SER A 117 -0.21 -35.76 -4.87
C SER A 117 0.24 -35.55 -3.41
N ALA A 118 0.77 -34.37 -3.10
CA ALA A 118 1.24 -33.96 -1.78
C ALA A 118 0.66 -32.59 -1.39
N ARG A 119 -0.67 -32.50 -1.35
CA ARG A 119 -1.37 -31.24 -1.05
C ARG A 119 -0.93 -30.67 0.30
N PRO A 120 -0.33 -29.47 0.36
CA PRO A 120 0.22 -28.93 1.60
C PRO A 120 -0.90 -28.46 2.52
N ARG A 121 -0.77 -28.70 3.83
CA ARG A 121 -1.59 -28.02 4.83
C ARG A 121 -1.03 -26.63 5.09
N ARG A 122 -1.83 -25.75 5.68
CA ARG A 122 -1.45 -24.36 5.95
C ARG A 122 -0.16 -24.22 6.75
N GLN A 123 0.07 -25.12 7.72
CA GLN A 123 1.25 -25.11 8.59
C GLN A 123 2.51 -25.74 7.96
N ASP A 124 2.38 -26.41 6.81
CA ASP A 124 3.47 -27.18 6.22
C ASP A 124 4.35 -26.35 5.26
N TRP A 125 4.01 -25.08 5.02
CA TRP A 125 4.75 -24.21 4.11
C TRP A 125 4.64 -22.74 4.51
N GLN A 126 5.48 -21.91 3.88
CA GLN A 126 5.61 -20.50 4.23
C GLN A 126 4.48 -19.62 3.68
N GLY A 127 3.70 -20.09 2.71
CA GLY A 127 2.70 -19.26 2.04
C GLY A 127 3.29 -18.28 1.01
N ASP A 128 2.40 -17.62 0.29
CA ASP A 128 2.71 -16.58 -0.69
C ASP A 128 2.71 -15.20 -0.02
N ILE A 129 3.55 -14.30 -0.54
CA ILE A 129 3.52 -12.88 -0.20
C ILE A 129 2.57 -12.16 -1.16
N VAL A 130 1.54 -11.50 -0.63
CA VAL A 130 0.50 -10.81 -1.41
C VAL A 130 0.42 -9.36 -0.96
N GLU A 131 0.44 -8.42 -1.89
CA GLU A 131 0.33 -6.98 -1.58
C GLU A 131 -0.98 -6.63 -0.84
N THR A 132 -0.95 -5.56 -0.05
CA THR A 132 -2.11 -5.07 0.70
C THR A 132 -2.44 -3.59 0.43
N GLY A 133 -1.86 -3.00 -0.62
CA GLY A 133 -2.08 -1.60 -1.03
C GLY A 133 -1.61 -0.51 -0.05
N MET A 134 -1.26 -0.87 1.19
CA MET A 134 -1.14 0.08 2.30
C MET A 134 -0.06 1.13 2.07
N PHE A 135 1.11 0.73 1.58
CA PHE A 135 2.14 1.67 1.16
C PHE A 135 3.13 1.08 0.16
N TYR A 136 3.79 2.00 -0.56
CA TYR A 136 4.86 1.75 -1.51
C TYR A 136 5.96 2.80 -1.35
N PHE A 137 7.08 2.42 -0.77
CA PHE A 137 8.31 3.20 -0.72
C PHE A 137 9.10 2.91 -1.98
N SER A 138 9.52 3.98 -2.67
CA SER A 138 10.22 3.85 -3.93
C SER A 138 11.12 5.06 -4.17
N ARG A 139 12.02 4.90 -5.14
CA ARG A 139 12.98 5.91 -5.56
C ARG A 139 12.53 6.50 -6.90
N ARG A 140 12.74 7.80 -7.10
CA ARG A 140 12.50 8.49 -8.37
C ARG A 140 13.07 7.72 -9.56
N LYS A 141 14.31 7.22 -9.45
CA LYS A 141 14.97 6.46 -10.51
C LYS A 141 14.15 5.25 -11.01
N LEU A 142 13.29 4.65 -10.18
CA LEU A 142 12.42 3.56 -10.62
C LEU A 142 11.27 4.12 -11.46
N VAL A 143 10.64 5.21 -10.99
CA VAL A 143 9.55 5.87 -11.70
C VAL A 143 10.01 6.41 -13.05
N ASP A 144 11.21 6.98 -13.11
CA ASP A 144 11.84 7.44 -14.36
C ASP A 144 12.03 6.29 -15.38
N ASN A 145 12.13 5.05 -14.90
CA ASN A 145 12.19 3.83 -15.72
C ASN A 145 10.81 3.17 -15.92
N GLY A 146 9.72 3.84 -15.54
CA GLY A 146 8.36 3.32 -15.67
C GLY A 146 7.99 2.25 -14.64
N LEU A 147 8.66 2.22 -13.48
CA LEU A 147 8.46 1.20 -12.45
C LEU A 147 8.17 1.82 -11.07
N LEU A 148 7.32 1.17 -10.28
CA LEU A 148 7.19 1.47 -8.85
C LEU A 148 8.02 0.52 -7.98
N GLN A 149 8.17 -0.73 -8.45
CA GLN A 149 8.83 -1.84 -7.78
C GLN A 149 9.81 -2.53 -8.75
N ASN A 150 10.81 -3.24 -8.20
CA ASN A 150 11.75 -4.07 -8.96
C ASN A 150 12.16 -5.31 -8.15
N ASN A 151 13.07 -6.13 -8.70
CA ASN A 151 13.57 -7.36 -8.05
C ASN A 151 14.46 -7.11 -6.82
N ARG A 152 14.69 -5.85 -6.42
CA ARG A 152 15.42 -5.46 -5.20
C ARG A 152 14.50 -4.79 -4.18
N CYS A 153 13.20 -5.08 -4.22
CA CYS A 153 12.29 -4.69 -3.16
C CYS A 153 12.41 -5.59 -1.93
N SER A 154 12.11 -5.04 -0.76
CA SER A 154 11.71 -5.81 0.42
C SER A 154 10.22 -5.61 0.69
N VAL A 155 9.63 -6.43 1.55
CA VAL A 155 8.26 -6.23 2.04
C VAL A 155 8.21 -5.97 3.54
N VAL A 156 7.18 -5.27 4.00
CA VAL A 156 6.77 -5.27 5.40
C VAL A 156 5.52 -6.13 5.51
N GLU A 157 5.57 -7.15 6.37
CA GLU A 157 4.42 -8.03 6.58
C GLU A 157 3.41 -7.37 7.51
N ILE A 158 2.23 -7.11 6.96
CA ILE A 158 1.08 -6.54 7.66
C ILE A 158 0.30 -7.69 8.31
N ASP A 159 0.02 -7.53 9.60
CA ASP A 159 -0.86 -8.45 10.33
C ASP A 159 -2.21 -8.54 9.62
N ALA A 160 -2.78 -9.74 9.51
CA ALA A 160 -4.07 -9.96 8.87
C ALA A 160 -5.15 -9.01 9.39
N LYS A 161 -5.16 -8.71 10.70
CA LYS A 161 -6.13 -7.78 11.31
C LYS A 161 -5.97 -6.32 10.88
N ASP A 162 -4.76 -5.95 10.44
CA ASP A 162 -4.42 -4.60 9.98
C ASP A 162 -4.49 -4.50 8.44
N SER A 163 -4.78 -5.60 7.75
CA SER A 163 -4.70 -5.69 6.28
C SER A 163 -6.03 -5.45 5.54
N LEU A 164 -7.07 -4.99 6.23
CA LEU A 164 -8.36 -4.69 5.59
C LEU A 164 -8.24 -3.43 4.73
N GLU A 165 -8.60 -3.56 3.45
CA GLU A 165 -8.70 -2.48 2.47
C GLU A 165 -10.18 -2.11 2.26
N ILE A 166 -10.47 -0.83 2.10
CA ILE A 166 -11.83 -0.33 1.84
C ILE A 166 -12.03 -0.18 0.34
N ASP A 167 -12.65 -1.18 -0.28
CA ASP A 167 -13.06 -1.15 -1.68
C ASP A 167 -14.59 -1.06 -1.85
N SER A 168 -15.33 -1.35 -0.77
CA SER A 168 -16.79 -1.35 -0.77
C SER A 168 -17.39 -0.72 0.50
N SER A 169 -18.71 -0.48 0.46
CA SER A 169 -19.48 -0.04 1.63
C SER A 169 -19.51 -1.08 2.75
N HIS A 170 -19.37 -2.37 2.41
CA HIS A 170 -19.26 -3.45 3.39
C HIS A 170 -17.94 -3.37 4.14
N ASP A 171 -16.82 -3.15 3.44
CA ASP A 171 -15.51 -3.01 4.06
C ASP A 171 -15.48 -1.80 5.00
N LEU A 172 -16.07 -0.68 4.58
CA LEU A 172 -16.20 0.51 5.42
C LEU A 172 -17.02 0.23 6.70
N THR A 173 -18.09 -0.56 6.58
CA THR A 173 -18.92 -0.92 7.74
C THR A 173 -18.16 -1.82 8.71
N LEU A 174 -17.46 -2.82 8.19
CA LEU A 174 -16.60 -3.71 8.98
C LEU A 174 -15.47 -2.94 9.66
N ALA A 175 -14.79 -2.03 8.93
CA ALA A 175 -13.73 -1.22 9.48
C ALA A 175 -14.20 -0.37 10.66
N LYS A 176 -15.37 0.28 10.54
CA LYS A 176 -15.99 1.03 11.64
C LYS A 176 -16.29 0.15 12.85
N TYR A 177 -16.79 -1.06 12.63
CA TYR A 177 -17.07 -2.00 13.71
C TYR A 177 -15.78 -2.37 14.46
N ILE A 178 -14.73 -2.77 13.74
CA ILE A 178 -13.42 -3.13 14.31
C ILE A 178 -12.89 -1.96 15.16
N LEU A 179 -12.83 -0.75 14.60
CA LEU A 179 -12.34 0.43 15.32
C LEU A 179 -13.14 0.72 16.60
N SER A 180 -14.47 0.56 16.56
CA SER A 180 -15.32 0.77 17.74
C SER A 180 -15.15 -0.30 18.82
N SER A 181 -14.72 -1.50 18.45
CA SER A 181 -14.53 -2.63 19.37
C SER A 181 -13.18 -2.54 20.11
N GLU A 182 -12.14 -2.07 19.43
CA GLU A 182 -10.82 -1.85 20.04
C GLU A 182 -10.88 -0.76 21.13
N THR A 183 -11.62 0.33 20.89
CA THR A 183 -11.81 1.40 21.89
C THR A 183 -12.52 0.93 23.16
N LYS A 184 -13.31 -0.15 23.09
CA LYS A 184 -14.04 -0.69 24.26
C LYS A 184 -13.21 -1.65 25.10
N THR A 185 -12.09 -2.15 24.59
CA THR A 185 -11.25 -3.15 25.27
C THR A 185 -10.12 -2.49 26.06
N GLU A 186 -9.89 -1.19 25.88
CA GLU A 186 -8.91 -0.38 26.63
C GLU A 186 -9.50 0.33 27.88
N LEU A 187 -10.70 -0.10 28.34
CA LEU A 187 -11.36 0.34 29.59
C LEU A 187 -11.39 -0.80 30.62
#